data_AF-A0A926XVU0-F1
#
_entry.id   AF-A0A926XVU0-F1
#
_cell.length_a   1.000
_cell.length_b   1.000
_cell.length_c   1.000
_cell.angle_alpha   90.00
_cell.angle_beta   90.00
_cell.angle_gamma   90.00
#
_symmetry.space_group_name_H-M   'P 1'
#
loop_
_entity.id
_entity.type
_entity.pdbx_description
1 polymer ?
#
loop_
_entity_poly.entity_id
_entity_poly.type
_entity_poly.pdbx_seq_one_letter_code
_entity_poly.pdbx_strand_id
1 'polypeptide(L)'
;MIRTLLFVTLLLLWKLAMAQLANTLKDSSTLFLRAYDVMPDRNYTFEQILTDTSIRLVANDSLLPYEATRYWLKLTIANSFDYAEPYHLIVEPDVNNTLYYVDASTKKWISTQAGASSHATIFQV
;
A
#
# COMPACT_ATOMS: atom_id res chain seq x y z
N MET A 1 38.16 -17.97 -1.24
CA MET A 1 37.49 -17.18 -0.18
C MET A 1 36.95 -15.84 -0.67
N ILE A 2 37.76 -14.96 -1.27
CA ILE A 2 37.32 -13.60 -1.70
C ILE A 2 36.16 -13.59 -2.71
N ARG A 3 36.13 -14.53 -3.67
CA ARG A 3 35.03 -14.65 -4.65
C ARG A 3 33.68 -14.98 -4.01
N THR A 4 33.66 -15.87 -3.02
CA THR A 4 32.43 -16.25 -2.30
C THR A 4 31.90 -15.08 -1.46
N LEU A 5 32.81 -14.31 -0.87
CA LEU A 5 32.48 -13.13 -0.05
C LEU A 5 31.85 -12.01 -0.89
N LEU A 6 32.35 -11.77 -2.11
CA LEU A 6 31.78 -10.84 -3.10
C LEU A 6 30.38 -11.26 -3.55
N PHE A 7 30.16 -12.55 -3.77
CA PHE A 7 28.85 -13.05 -4.24
C PHE A 7 27.76 -12.90 -3.16
N VAL A 8 28.11 -13.16 -1.89
CA VAL A 8 27.18 -12.98 -0.75
C VAL A 8 26.88 -11.51 -0.50
N THR A 9 27.88 -10.63 -0.61
CA THR A 9 27.65 -9.17 -0.47
C THR A 9 26.77 -8.63 -1.60
N LEU A 10 26.96 -9.08 -2.85
CA LEU A 10 26.10 -8.69 -3.97
C LEU A 10 24.65 -9.18 -3.79
N LEU A 11 24.45 -10.40 -3.28
CA LEU A 11 23.12 -10.94 -2.96
C LEU A 11 22.40 -10.16 -1.85
N LEU A 12 23.12 -9.70 -0.83
CA LEU A 12 22.56 -8.90 0.26
C LEU A 12 22.19 -7.49 -0.19
N LEU A 13 22.98 -6.88 -1.06
CA LEU A 13 22.71 -5.55 -1.63
C LEU A 13 21.45 -5.52 -2.50
N TRP A 14 21.15 -6.60 -3.23
CA TRP A 14 19.93 -6.70 -4.03
C TRP A 14 18.67 -6.65 -3.15
N LYS A 15 18.69 -7.27 -1.96
CA LYS A 15 17.53 -7.30 -1.06
C LYS A 15 17.19 -5.91 -0.49
N LEU A 16 18.19 -5.07 -0.26
CA LEU A 16 17.98 -3.70 0.23
C LEU A 16 17.29 -2.82 -0.82
N ALA A 17 17.56 -3.03 -2.11
CA ALA A 17 16.92 -2.28 -3.20
C ALA A 17 15.43 -2.64 -3.40
N MET A 18 15.00 -3.79 -2.89
CA MET A 18 13.62 -4.29 -3.00
C MET A 18 12.79 -4.03 -1.74
N ALA A 19 13.34 -3.36 -0.73
CA ALA A 19 12.62 -3.06 0.51
C ALA A 19 11.57 -1.96 0.24
N GLN A 20 10.31 -2.37 0.10
CA GLN A 20 9.18 -1.45 0.04
C GLN A 20 8.94 -0.85 1.43
N LEU A 21 8.71 0.46 1.49
CA LEU A 21 8.25 1.13 2.70
C LEU A 21 6.84 0.63 3.04
N ALA A 22 6.75 -0.28 4.00
CA ALA A 22 5.49 -0.79 4.51
C ALA A 22 5.22 -0.22 5.91
N ASN A 23 3.96 0.10 6.20
CA ASN A 23 3.54 0.41 7.55
C ASN A 23 3.35 -0.92 8.29
N THR A 24 4.13 -1.17 9.35
CA THR A 24 3.93 -2.37 10.17
C THR A 24 2.87 -2.11 11.22
N LEU A 25 1.90 -3.02 11.35
CA LEU A 25 0.96 -3.00 12.46
C LEU A 25 1.72 -3.09 13.78
N LYS A 26 1.25 -2.33 14.77
CA LYS A 26 1.75 -2.38 16.14
C LYS A 26 0.60 -2.82 17.04
N ASP A 27 0.95 -3.30 18.23
CA ASP A 27 -0.04 -3.65 19.25
C ASP A 27 -0.62 -2.36 19.83
N SER A 28 -1.51 -1.75 19.05
CA SER A 28 -2.14 -0.47 19.31
C SER A 28 -3.47 -0.40 18.56
N SER A 29 -4.47 0.20 19.21
CA SER A 29 -5.79 0.44 18.63
C SER A 29 -5.79 1.43 17.47
N THR A 30 -4.70 2.17 17.26
CA THR A 30 -4.63 3.21 16.23
C THR A 30 -3.23 3.26 15.61
N LEU A 31 -3.18 3.28 14.28
CA LEU A 31 -1.96 3.44 13.51
C LEU A 31 -2.10 4.62 12.55
N PHE A 32 -1.21 5.60 12.68
CA PHE A 32 -1.05 6.65 11.68
C PHE A 32 -0.14 6.16 10.56
N LEU A 33 -0.70 6.03 9.36
CA LEU A 33 0.04 5.63 8.16
C LEU A 33 0.89 6.82 7.70
N ARG A 34 2.21 6.65 7.71
CA ARG A 34 3.16 7.68 7.27
C ARG A 34 3.73 7.39 5.90
N ALA A 35 3.69 6.13 5.49
CA ALA A 35 4.15 5.68 4.19
C ALA A 35 2.96 5.38 3.28
N TYR A 36 2.92 6.02 2.12
CA TYR A 36 1.92 5.78 1.09
C TYR A 36 2.49 6.17 -0.28
N ASP A 37 2.05 5.51 -1.33
CA ASP A 37 2.42 5.92 -2.69
C ASP A 37 1.24 6.63 -3.35
N VAL A 38 1.53 7.68 -4.13
CA VAL A 38 0.51 8.51 -4.79
C VAL A 38 0.75 8.53 -6.29
N MET A 39 -0.34 8.62 -7.05
CA MET A 39 -0.30 8.96 -8.46
C MET A 39 -1.55 9.73 -8.90
N PRO A 40 -1.42 10.79 -9.71
CA PRO A 40 -2.54 11.42 -10.39
C PRO A 40 -3.32 10.41 -11.25
N ASP A 41 -4.65 10.42 -11.14
CA ASP A 41 -5.47 9.54 -11.97
C ASP A 41 -5.54 10.06 -13.42
N ARG A 42 -5.14 9.19 -14.36
CA ARG A 42 -5.19 9.44 -15.81
C ARG A 42 -6.28 8.62 -16.50
N ASN A 43 -7.34 8.28 -15.77
CA ASN A 43 -8.41 7.35 -16.17
C ASN A 43 -7.93 5.88 -16.25
N TYR A 44 -7.05 5.49 -15.35
CA TYR A 44 -6.66 4.09 -15.25
C TYR A 44 -7.78 3.28 -14.58
N THR A 45 -7.97 2.05 -15.05
CA THR A 45 -8.78 1.05 -14.34
C THR A 45 -7.99 0.46 -13.18
N PHE A 46 -8.69 -0.09 -12.19
CA PHE A 46 -8.03 -0.75 -11.06
C PHE A 46 -7.16 -1.94 -11.53
N GLU A 47 -7.64 -2.69 -12.51
CA GLU A 47 -6.92 -3.82 -13.10
C GLU A 47 -5.61 -3.38 -13.77
N GLN A 48 -5.62 -2.24 -14.46
CA GLN A 48 -4.39 -1.66 -15.03
C GLN A 48 -3.39 -1.30 -13.93
N ILE A 49 -3.84 -0.67 -12.86
CA ILE A 49 -2.96 -0.29 -11.74
C ILE A 49 -2.35 -1.51 -11.06
N LEU A 50 -3.10 -2.61 -10.98
CA LEU A 50 -2.64 -3.85 -10.38
C LEU A 50 -1.61 -4.58 -11.26
N THR A 51 -1.76 -4.53 -12.58
CA THR A 51 -1.03 -5.41 -13.51
C THR A 51 0.02 -4.71 -14.37
N ASP A 52 -0.14 -3.41 -14.64
CA ASP A 52 0.76 -2.65 -15.49
C ASP A 52 1.94 -2.09 -14.69
N THR A 53 3.08 -2.76 -14.82
CA THR A 53 4.35 -2.35 -14.17
C THR A 53 4.94 -1.03 -14.67
N SER A 54 4.44 -0.48 -15.79
CA SER A 54 4.86 0.83 -16.28
C SER A 54 4.24 1.99 -15.51
N ILE A 55 3.12 1.73 -14.83
CA ILE A 55 2.45 2.69 -13.95
C ILE A 55 3.28 2.84 -12.68
N ARG A 56 3.83 4.04 -12.47
CA ARG A 56 4.66 4.35 -11.31
C ARG A 56 3.88 5.18 -10.32
N LEU A 57 3.76 4.68 -9.10
CA LEU A 57 3.35 5.47 -7.96
C LEU A 57 4.59 6.04 -7.27
N VAL A 58 4.49 7.28 -6.81
CA VAL A 58 5.58 8.00 -6.16
C VAL A 58 5.39 7.92 -4.65
N ALA A 59 6.43 7.47 -3.94
CA ALA A 59 6.39 7.30 -2.50
C ALA A 59 6.34 8.65 -1.77
N ASN A 60 5.43 8.77 -0.82
CA ASN A 60 5.21 9.90 0.09
C ASN A 60 5.04 11.25 -0.62
N ASP A 61 4.43 11.24 -1.80
CA ASP A 61 4.17 12.44 -2.56
C ASP A 61 2.90 13.17 -2.08
N SER A 62 2.76 14.44 -2.46
CA SER A 62 1.63 15.28 -2.07
C SER A 62 0.45 15.17 -3.05
N LEU A 63 -0.76 15.31 -2.51
CA LEU A 63 -1.97 15.49 -3.33
C LEU A 63 -2.05 16.96 -3.75
N LEU A 64 -1.59 17.26 -4.97
CA LEU A 64 -1.42 18.63 -5.45
C LEU A 64 -2.61 19.06 -6.33
N PRO A 65 -3.54 19.93 -5.87
CA PRO A 65 -4.78 20.20 -6.60
C PRO A 65 -4.60 20.78 -8.01
N TYR A 66 -3.43 21.33 -8.33
CA TYR A 66 -3.10 21.85 -9.65
C TYR A 66 -2.68 20.76 -10.66
N GLU A 67 -2.31 19.56 -10.22
CA GLU A 67 -1.90 18.46 -11.11
C GLU A 67 -3.07 17.59 -11.54
N ALA A 68 -3.95 17.23 -10.60
CA ALA A 68 -5.14 16.44 -10.85
C ALA A 68 -6.20 16.64 -9.75
N THR A 69 -7.43 16.25 -10.08
CA THR A 69 -8.60 16.27 -9.18
C THR A 69 -8.93 14.89 -8.60
N ARG A 70 -8.29 13.83 -9.09
CA ARG A 70 -8.43 12.45 -8.62
C ARG A 70 -7.05 11.81 -8.53
N TYR A 71 -6.89 10.96 -7.52
CA TYR A 71 -5.62 10.33 -7.21
C TYR A 71 -5.82 8.86 -6.86
N TRP A 72 -4.82 8.07 -7.20
CA TRP A 72 -4.62 6.73 -6.66
C TRP A 72 -3.66 6.81 -5.49
N LEU A 73 -4.08 6.25 -4.36
CA LEU A 73 -3.25 6.08 -3.19
C LEU A 73 -3.06 4.58 -2.96
N LYS A 74 -1.81 4.16 -2.77
CA LYS A 74 -1.47 2.79 -2.41
C LYS A 74 -0.90 2.75 -1.00
N LEU A 75 -1.49 1.90 -0.19
CA LEU A 75 -1.05 1.61 1.16
C LEU A 75 -0.53 0.19 1.20
N THR A 76 0.70 0.01 1.67
CA THR A 76 1.25 -1.30 1.99
C THR A 76 1.33 -1.43 3.50
N ILE A 77 0.56 -2.37 4.06
CA ILE A 77 0.49 -2.60 5.50
C ILE A 77 0.98 -4.03 5.77
N ALA A 78 2.01 -4.16 6.58
CA ALA A 78 2.53 -5.45 7.03
C ALA A 78 1.90 -5.80 8.39
N ASN A 79 1.17 -6.90 8.45
CA ASN A 79 0.71 -7.47 9.72
C ASN A 79 1.81 -8.40 10.27
N SER A 80 2.42 -8.03 11.39
CA SER A 80 3.43 -8.83 12.09
C SER A 80 2.86 -9.83 13.08
N PHE A 81 1.54 -9.81 13.29
CA PHE A 81 0.84 -10.72 14.19
C PHE A 81 0.38 -11.98 13.45
N ASP A 82 0.22 -13.07 14.20
CA ASP A 82 -0.22 -14.38 13.72
C ASP A 82 -1.76 -14.48 13.59
N TYR A 83 -2.47 -13.39 13.88
CA TYR A 83 -3.91 -13.27 13.76
C TYR A 83 -4.30 -12.12 12.82
N ALA A 84 -5.53 -12.19 12.32
CA ALA A 84 -6.14 -11.12 11.54
C ALA A 84 -7.15 -10.38 12.40
N GLU A 85 -7.12 -9.05 12.32
CA GLU A 85 -8.09 -8.19 13.00
C GLU A 85 -8.75 -7.22 12.02
N PRO A 86 -10.04 -6.91 12.24
CA PRO A 86 -10.72 -5.87 11.50
C PRO A 86 -10.16 -4.49 11.86
N TYR A 87 -9.80 -3.69 10.84
CA TYR A 87 -9.39 -2.30 11.01
C TYR A 87 -10.33 -1.37 10.27
N HIS A 88 -10.47 -0.17 10.81
CA HIS A 88 -11.12 0.94 10.12
C HIS A 88 -10.04 1.81 9.49
N LEU A 89 -10.09 1.95 8.16
CA LEU A 89 -9.31 2.94 7.44
C LEU A 89 -10.09 4.25 7.42
N ILE A 90 -9.49 5.27 8.01
CA ILE A 90 -9.99 6.64 8.02
C ILE A 90 -9.08 7.46 7.12
N VAL A 91 -9.67 8.22 6.20
CA VAL A 91 -8.95 9.13 5.31
C VAL A 91 -9.40 10.55 5.63
N GLU A 92 -8.42 11.42 5.92
CA GLU A 92 -8.66 12.83 6.21
C GLU A 92 -7.93 13.74 5.21
N PRO A 93 -8.55 14.84 4.73
CA PRO A 93 -9.94 15.23 4.99
C PRO A 93 -10.95 14.24 4.38
N ASP A 94 -12.23 14.35 4.76
CA ASP A 94 -13.29 13.50 4.20
C ASP A 94 -13.35 13.69 2.69
N VAL A 95 -12.96 12.65 1.96
CA VAL A 95 -12.92 12.62 0.50
C VAL A 95 -13.75 11.45 0.00
N ASN A 96 -14.46 11.66 -1.09
CA ASN A 96 -15.12 10.56 -1.79
C ASN A 96 -14.05 9.64 -2.37
N ASN A 97 -13.98 8.41 -1.87
CA ASN A 97 -12.99 7.43 -2.31
C ASN A 97 -13.63 6.05 -2.55
N THR A 98 -12.86 5.19 -3.20
CA THR A 98 -13.18 3.78 -3.32
C THR A 98 -12.00 3.02 -2.77
N LEU A 99 -12.23 2.23 -1.72
CA LEU A 99 -11.21 1.40 -1.13
C LEU A 99 -11.19 0.06 -1.85
N TYR A 100 -10.04 -0.28 -2.42
CA TYR A 100 -9.74 -1.60 -2.95
C TYR A 100 -8.86 -2.35 -1.96
N TYR A 101 -9.27 -3.55 -1.56
CA TYR A 101 -8.51 -4.38 -0.63
C TYR A 101 -8.70 -5.87 -0.93
N VAL A 102 -7.80 -6.70 -0.43
CA VAL A 102 -7.91 -8.15 -0.57
C VAL A 102 -8.74 -8.69 0.59
N ASP A 103 -9.88 -9.31 0.28
CA ASP A 103 -10.66 -10.07 1.25
C ASP A 103 -9.91 -11.35 1.62
N ALA A 104 -9.71 -11.68 2.90
CA ALA A 104 -8.97 -12.92 3.18
C ALA A 104 -9.73 -14.18 2.96
N SER A 105 -11.05 -14.17 3.14
CA SER A 105 -11.82 -15.41 3.06
C SER A 105 -11.77 -15.96 1.64
N THR A 106 -11.81 -15.05 0.65
CA THR A 106 -11.82 -15.37 -0.77
C THR A 106 -10.48 -15.16 -1.46
N LYS A 107 -9.54 -14.43 -0.83
CA LYS A 107 -8.27 -13.96 -1.42
C LYS A 107 -8.46 -13.16 -2.71
N LYS A 108 -9.62 -12.51 -2.85
CA LYS A 108 -9.97 -11.69 -4.02
C LYS A 108 -9.90 -10.21 -3.67
N TRP A 109 -9.54 -9.41 -4.67
CA TRP A 109 -9.73 -7.97 -4.59
C TRP A 109 -11.22 -7.65 -4.55
N ILE A 110 -11.61 -6.84 -3.58
CA ILE A 110 -12.95 -6.28 -3.45
C ILE A 110 -12.85 -4.76 -3.33
N SER A 111 -13.90 -4.08 -3.76
CA SER A 111 -14.01 -2.63 -3.72
C SER A 111 -15.21 -2.22 -2.88
N THR A 112 -15.04 -1.22 -2.02
CA THR A 112 -16.16 -0.56 -1.35
C THR A 112 -16.08 0.93 -1.60
N GLN A 113 -17.23 1.56 -1.87
CA GLN A 113 -17.29 3.01 -1.79
C GLN A 113 -17.09 3.38 -0.33
N ALA A 114 -16.15 4.28 -0.11
CA ALA A 114 -15.73 4.73 1.20
C ALA A 114 -15.95 6.26 1.22
N GLY A 115 -16.43 6.77 2.35
CA GLY A 115 -16.29 8.19 2.68
C GLY A 115 -15.13 8.32 3.66
N ALA A 116 -15.28 9.20 4.65
CA ALA A 116 -14.34 9.36 5.77
C ALA A 116 -13.96 8.06 6.50
N SER A 117 -14.80 7.02 6.47
CA SER A 117 -14.53 5.75 7.15
C SER A 117 -14.86 4.55 6.26
N SER A 118 -13.97 3.56 6.28
CA SER A 118 -14.17 2.28 5.60
C SER A 118 -13.59 1.14 6.42
N HIS A 119 -14.19 -0.04 6.30
CA HIS A 119 -13.78 -1.24 7.02
C HIS A 119 -12.92 -2.10 6.10
N ALA A 120 -11.73 -2.49 6.56
CA ALA A 120 -10.92 -3.51 5.90
C ALA A 120 -10.28 -4.42 6.95
N THR A 121 -10.27 -5.72 6.67
CA THR A 121 -9.52 -6.67 7.51
C THR A 121 -8.11 -6.78 6.97
N ILE A 122 -7.11 -6.64 7.84
CA ILE A 122 -5.70 -6.66 7.44
C ILE A 122 -5.10 -8.01 7.79
N PHE A 123 -4.52 -8.66 6.79
CA PHE A 123 -3.99 -10.01 6.89
C PHE A 123 -2.46 -10.03 6.84
N GLN A 124 -1.87 -11.12 7.35
CA GLN A 124 -0.46 -11.41 7.15
C GLN A 124 -0.19 -11.61 5.65
N VAL A 125 0.86 -10.94 5.15
CA VAL A 125 1.39 -11.10 3.78
C VAL A 125 2.43 -12.20 3.78
#